data_AF-A0A3D1B3H9-F1
#
_entry.id   AF-A0A3D1B3H9-F1
#
_cell.length_a   1.000
_cell.length_b   1.000
_cell.length_c   1.000
_cell.angle_alpha   90.00
_cell.angle_beta   90.00
_cell.angle_gamma   90.00
#
_symmetry.space_group_name_H-M   'P 1'
#
loop_
_entity.id
_entity.type
_entity.pdbx_description
1 polymer ?
#
loop_
_entity_poly.entity_id
_entity_poly.type
_entity_poly.pdbx_seq_one_letter_code
_entity_poly.pdbx_strand_id
1 'polypeptide(L)' 'MDIFSILLVILFIATAIFFIIFFSFIYYWHLKKVTFIVVPAIFTFEFFAIGFLIVAIIALVVNYLPYFINSIF' A
#
# COMPACT_ATOMS: atom_id res chain seq x y z
N MET A 1 16.89 -9.98 0.99
CA MET A 1 15.44 -9.70 0.85
C MET A 1 15.08 -9.89 -0.60
N ASP A 2 14.06 -10.70 -0.86
CA ASP A 2 13.42 -10.84 -2.15
C ASP A 2 12.65 -9.56 -2.51
N ILE A 3 12.36 -9.39 -3.80
CA ILE A 3 11.65 -8.21 -4.34
C ILE A 3 10.31 -8.00 -3.64
N PHE A 4 9.59 -9.08 -3.31
CA PHE A 4 8.33 -8.98 -2.57
C PHE A 4 8.54 -8.37 -1.18
N SER A 5 9.50 -8.86 -0.40
CA SER A 5 9.82 -8.28 0.91
C SER A 5 10.24 -6.81 0.83
N ILE A 6 11.00 -6.40 -0.20
CA ILE A 6 11.40 -4.99 -0.39
C ILE A 6 10.16 -4.12 -0.65
N LEU A 7 9.32 -4.52 -1.60
CA LEU A 7 8.11 -3.79 -1.95
C LEU A 7 7.11 -3.72 -0.81
N LEU A 8 7.03 -4.78 0.00
CA LEU A 8 6.15 -4.86 1.18
C LEU A 8 6.61 -3.92 2.30
N VAL A 9 7.93 -3.79 2.54
CA VAL A 9 8.46 -2.78 3.46
C VAL A 9 8.16 -1.37 2.97
N ILE A 10 8.36 -1.10 1.68
CA ILE A 10 8.02 0.21 1.07
C ILE A 10 6.52 0.51 1.25
N LEU A 11 5.65 -0.48 1.03
CA LEU A 11 4.21 -0.34 1.21
C LEU A 11 3.85 0.02 2.65
N PHE A 12 4.45 -0.63 3.65
CA PHE A 12 4.19 -0.29 5.05
C PHE A 12 4.62 1.14 5.39
N ILE A 13 5.78 1.58 4.90
CA ILE A 13 6.26 2.95 5.11
C ILE A 13 5.30 3.94 4.44
N ALA A 14 4.90 3.71 3.19
CA ALA A 14 3.95 4.56 2.48
C ALA A 14 2.58 4.62 3.17
N THR A 15 2.11 3.49 3.70
CA THR A 15 0.84 3.38 4.44
C THR A 15 0.89 4.17 5.74
N ALA A 16 2.00 4.09 6.49
CA ALA A 16 2.20 4.87 7.71
C ALA A 16 2.23 6.38 7.42
N ILE A 17 2.94 6.80 6.36
CA ILE A 17 2.97 8.20 5.93
C ILE A 17 1.56 8.67 5.54
N PHE A 18 0.83 7.88 4.76
CA PHE A 18 -0.55 8.19 4.36
C PHE A 18 -1.46 8.38 5.58
N PHE A 19 -1.40 7.45 6.55
CA PHE A 19 -2.17 7.55 7.78
C PHE A 19 -1.87 8.86 8.54
N ILE A 20 -0.60 9.20 8.74
CA ILE A 20 -0.20 10.41 9.48
C ILE A 20 -0.71 11.67 8.79
N ILE A 21 -0.53 11.77 7.48
CA ILE A 21 -0.96 12.92 6.69
C ILE A 21 -2.48 13.05 6.71
N PHE A 22 -3.19 11.96 6.45
CA PHE A 22 -4.64 11.95 6.40
C PHE A 22 -5.28 12.21 7.77
N PHE A 23 -4.71 11.63 8.83
CA PHE A 23 -5.09 11.94 10.21
C PHE A 23 -4.87 13.42 10.52
N SER A 24 -3.74 14.00 10.11
CA SER A 24 -3.44 15.42 10.32
C SER A 24 -4.44 16.34 9.61
N PHE A 25 -4.85 15.99 8.38
CA PHE A 25 -5.89 16.72 7.65
C PHE A 25 -7.26 16.61 8.31
N ILE A 26 -7.69 15.40 8.70
CA ILE A 26 -8.98 15.19 9.38
C ILE A 26 -8.99 15.86 10.75
N TYR A 27 -7.87 15.82 11.48
CA TYR A 27 -7.71 16.58 12.70
C TYR A 27 -7.92 18.05 12.39
N TYR A 28 -7.12 18.70 11.54
CA TYR A 28 -7.27 20.13 11.22
C TYR A 28 -8.69 20.53 10.77
N TRP A 29 -9.42 19.65 10.10
CA TRP A 29 -10.82 19.85 9.69
C TRP A 29 -11.87 19.40 10.70
N HIS A 30 -11.65 19.65 12.01
CA HIS A 30 -12.52 19.35 13.15
C HIS A 30 -14.03 19.70 13.03
N LEU A 31 -14.46 20.40 11.97
CA LEU A 31 -15.80 20.96 11.78
C LEU A 31 -16.87 19.94 11.35
N LYS A 32 -16.52 18.69 11.02
CA LYS A 32 -17.52 17.68 10.63
C LYS A 32 -17.49 16.53 11.63
N LYS A 33 -18.68 16.02 11.99
CA LYS A 33 -18.96 14.89 12.90
C LYS A 33 -18.40 13.56 12.39
N VAL A 34 -17.11 13.52 12.11
CA VAL A 34 -16.39 12.39 11.57
C VAL A 34 -15.62 11.77 12.73
N THR A 35 -15.76 10.47 12.93
CA THR A 35 -15.01 9.74 13.95
C THR A 35 -13.51 9.84 13.64
N PHE A 36 -12.78 10.63 14.42
CA PHE A 36 -11.37 11.03 14.24
C PHE A 36 -10.38 9.85 14.09
N ILE A 37 -10.76 8.65 14.51
CA ILE A 37 -9.90 7.45 14.44
C ILE A 37 -10.37 6.48 13.35
N VAL A 38 -11.68 6.21 13.29
CA VAL A 38 -12.24 5.18 12.41
C VAL A 38 -12.07 5.55 10.94
N VAL A 39 -12.29 6.82 10.58
CA VAL A 39 -12.21 7.24 9.17
C VAL A 39 -10.78 7.15 8.64
N PRO A 40 -9.76 7.72 9.31
CA PRO A 40 -8.37 7.51 8.91
C PRO A 40 -7.95 6.04 8.82
N ALA A 41 -8.42 5.19 9.73
CA ALA A 41 -8.10 3.77 9.72
C ALA A 41 -8.68 3.04 8.50
N ILE A 42 -9.95 3.29 8.13
CA ILE A 42 -10.58 2.66 6.97
C ILE A 42 -9.88 3.07 5.67
N PHE A 43 -9.64 4.36 5.47
CA PHE A 43 -8.94 4.83 4.27
C PHE A 43 -7.51 4.31 4.16
N THR A 44 -6.82 4.18 5.30
CA THR A 44 -5.47 3.61 5.35
C THR A 44 -5.48 2.11 5.02
N PHE A 45 -6.51 1.38 5.47
CA PHE A 45 -6.70 -0.03 5.13
C PHE A 45 -6.97 -0.22 3.64
N GLU A 46 -7.84 0.61 3.04
CA GLU A 46 -8.11 0.58 1.60
C GLU A 46 -6.84 0.89 0.78
N PHE A 47 -6.08 1.92 1.20
CA PHE A 47 -4.79 2.26 0.59
C PHE A 47 -3.81 1.08 0.65
N PHE A 48 -3.69 0.44 1.82
CA PHE A 48 -2.85 -0.74 1.99
C PHE A 48 -3.31 -1.90 1.10
N ALA A 49 -4.62 -2.19 1.05
CA ALA A 49 -5.16 -3.30 0.27
C ALA A 49 -4.91 -3.14 -1.23
N ILE A 50 -5.13 -1.94 -1.78
CA ILE A 50 -4.85 -1.63 -3.18
C ILE A 50 -3.34 -1.69 -3.45
N GLY A 51 -2.53 -1.08 -2.57
CA GLY A 51 -1.07 -1.11 -2.69
C GLY A 51 -0.50 -2.53 -2.62
N PHE A 52 -1.06 -3.37 -1.74
CA PHE A 52 -0.68 -4.77 -1.60
C PHE A 52 -0.96 -5.56 -2.88
N LEU A 53 -2.13 -5.34 -3.48
CA LEU A 53 -2.49 -5.95 -4.76
C LEU A 53 -1.50 -5.57 -5.87
N ILE A 54 -1.09 -4.30 -5.93
CA ILE A 54 -0.08 -3.83 -6.89
C ILE A 54 1.28 -4.50 -6.64
N VAL A 55 1.74 -4.54 -5.38
CA VAL A 55 2.99 -5.20 -5.01
C VAL A 55 2.97 -6.68 -5.38
N ALA A 56 1.87 -7.37 -5.13
CA ALA A 56 1.70 -8.78 -5.49
C ALA A 56 1.80 -9.01 -6.99
N ILE A 57 1.14 -8.18 -7.81
CA ILE A 57 1.23 -8.24 -9.27
C ILE A 57 2.66 -8.01 -9.75
N ILE A 58 3.34 -6.98 -9.25
CA ILE A 58 4.73 -6.68 -9.62
C ILE A 58 5.64 -7.85 -9.26
N ALA A 59 5.51 -8.40 -8.05
CA ALA A 59 6.31 -9.53 -7.61
C ALA A 59 6.06 -10.77 -8.47
N LEU A 60 4.81 -11.07 -8.84
CA LEU A 60 4.49 -12.17 -9.73
C LEU A 60 5.12 -11.97 -11.11
N VAL A 61 4.96 -10.79 -11.71
CA VAL A 61 5.54 -10.51 -13.03
C VAL A 61 7.06 -10.68 -12.98
N VAL A 62 7.75 -10.05 -12.03
CA VAL A 62 9.21 -10.07 -12.01
C VAL A 62 9.78 -11.47 -11.74
N ASN A 63 9.13 -12.28 -10.88
CA ASN A 63 9.61 -13.62 -10.59
C ASN A 63 9.34 -14.62 -11.72
N TYR A 64 8.20 -14.51 -12.42
CA TYR A 64 7.80 -15.50 -13.42
C TYR A 64 8.16 -15.08 -14.86
N LEU A 65 8.39 -13.80 -15.15
CA LEU A 65 8.75 -13.32 -16.49
C LEU A 65 10.01 -14.00 -17.07
N PRO A 66 11.11 -14.20 -16.31
CA PRO A 66 12.30 -14.87 -16.85
C PRO A 66 12.03 -16.32 -17.28
N TYR A 67 11.14 -17.02 -16.56
CA TYR A 67 10.74 -18.39 -16.91
C TYR A 67 9.98 -18.42 -18.24
N PHE A 68 9.06 -17.48 -18.46
CA PHE A 68 8.34 -17.38 -19.74
C PHE A 68 9.27 -17.04 -20.90
N ILE A 69 10.22 -16.11 -20.71
CA ILE A 69 11.16 -15.72 -21.76
C ILE A 69 12.06 -16.91 -22.15
N ASN A 70 12.64 -17.59 -21.17
CA ASN A 70 13.53 -18.75 -21.41
C ASN A 70 12.79 -20.00 -21.92
N SER A 71 11.46 -20.05 -21.81
CA SER A 71 10.65 -21.14 -22.36
C SER A 71 10.26 -20.91 -23.83
N ILE A 72 10.30 -19.67 -24.30
CA ILE A 72 9.86 -19.26 -25.65
C ILE A 72 11.06 -19.08 -26.60
N PHE A 73 12.22 -18.69 -26.08
CA PHE A 73 13.49 -18.57 -26.80
C PHE A 73 14.44 -19.70 -26.45
#